data_AF-A0A699XQE5-F1
#
_entry.id   AF-A0A699XQE5-F1
#
_cell.length_a   1.000
_cell.length_b   1.000
_cell.length_c   1.000
_cell.angle_alpha   90.00
_cell.angle_beta   90.00
_cell.angle_gamma   90.00
#
_symmetry.space_group_name_H-M   'P 1'
#
loop_
_entity.id
_entity.type
_entity.pdbx_description
1 polymer ?
#
loop_
_entity_poly.entity_id
_entity_poly.type
_entity_poly.pdbx_seq_one_letter_code
_entity_poly.pdbx_strand_id
1 'polypeptide(L)' 'MLLTMKALNEGGRAFSTYVAMQLDTAKYSEDAEVRQRADALVALLTPVAKAFLTDMGLDTTVHGQQVFGGHGYIR' A
#
# COMPACT_ATOMS: atom_id res chain seq x y z
N MET A 1 -10.97 -15.48 -3.74
CA MET A 1 -10.71 -14.90 -2.40
C MET A 1 -9.22 -14.96 -2.06
N LEU A 2 -8.61 -16.14 -1.90
CA LEU A 2 -7.19 -16.25 -1.51
C LEU A 2 -6.19 -15.60 -2.48
N LEU A 3 -6.33 -15.82 -3.79
CA LEU A 3 -5.44 -15.16 -4.77
C LEU A 3 -5.63 -13.64 -4.82
N THR A 4 -6.85 -13.16 -4.58
CA THR A 4 -7.15 -11.72 -4.46
C THR A 4 -6.42 -11.12 -3.27
N MET A 5 -6.54 -11.74 -2.09
CA MET A 5 -5.85 -11.32 -0.86
C MET A 5 -4.33 -11.32 -1.06
N LYS A 6 -3.79 -12.38 -1.68
CA LYS A 6 -2.36 -12.48 -2.00
C LYS A 6 -1.91 -11.33 -2.90
N ALA A 7 -2.60 -11.11 -4.01
CA ALA A 7 -2.26 -10.07 -4.97
C ALA A 7 -2.31 -8.67 -4.34
N LEU A 8 -3.34 -8.38 -3.54
CA LEU A 8 -3.46 -7.10 -2.83
C LEU A 8 -2.35 -6.92 -1.78
N ASN A 9 -2.01 -7.96 -1.02
CA ASN A 9 -0.95 -7.88 0.00
C ASN A 9 0.46 -7.75 -0.61
N GLU A 10 0.75 -8.46 -1.70
CA GLU A 10 2.04 -8.38 -2.38
C GLU A 10 2.18 -7.07 -3.15
N GLY A 11 1.16 -6.70 -3.94
CA GLY A 11 1.12 -5.44 -4.68
C GLY A 11 1.10 -4.22 -3.76
N GLY A 12 0.31 -4.26 -2.69
CA GLY A 12 0.24 -3.18 -1.70
C GLY A 12 1.57 -2.94 -1.00
N ARG A 13 2.28 -4.01 -0.64
CA ARG A 13 3.63 -3.92 -0.06
C ARG A 13 4.66 -3.38 -1.05
N ALA A 14 4.62 -3.82 -2.31
CA ALA A 14 5.49 -3.28 -3.35
C ALA A 14 5.25 -1.77 -3.54
N PHE A 15 3.98 -1.36 -3.59
CA PHE A 15 3.62 0.04 -3.74
C PHE A 15 4.02 0.88 -2.53
N SER A 16 3.75 0.44 -1.29
CA SER A 16 4.14 1.18 -0.09
C SER A 16 5.65 1.34 0.01
N THR A 17 6.42 0.30 -0.33
CA THR A 17 7.88 0.36 -0.34
C THR A 17 8.38 1.32 -1.42
N TYR A 18 7.77 1.33 -2.60
CA TYR A 18 8.11 2.30 -3.64
C TYR A 18 7.88 3.75 -3.19
N VAL A 19 6.75 4.04 -2.54
CA VAL A 19 6.48 5.38 -1.99
C VAL A 19 7.50 5.74 -0.90
N ALA A 20 7.89 4.79 -0.04
CA ALA A 20 8.94 4.99 0.95
C ALA A 20 10.30 5.30 0.31
N MET A 21 10.67 4.63 -0.79
CA MET A 21 11.89 4.95 -1.52
C MET A 21 11.85 6.37 -2.11
N GLN A 22 10.70 6.83 -2.59
CA GLN A 22 10.56 8.22 -3.04
C GLN A 22 10.68 9.21 -1.88
N LEU A 23 10.14 8.90 -0.70
CA LEU A 23 10.33 9.72 0.50
C LEU A 23 11.80 9.88 0.90
N ASP A 24 12.56 8.78 0.90
CA ASP A 24 14.00 8.83 1.17
C ASP A 24 14.75 9.60 0.08
N THR A 25 14.38 9.40 -1.19
CA THR A 25 14.99 10.13 -2.32
C THR A 25 14.74 11.64 -2.21
N ALA A 26 13.51 12.04 -1.93
CA ALA A 26 13.11 13.43 -1.71
C ALA A 26 13.89 14.07 -0.55
N LYS A 27 14.14 13.31 0.52
CA LYS A 27 14.82 13.84 1.70
C LYS A 27 16.34 13.89 1.58
N TYR A 28 16.94 12.87 0.99
CA TYR A 28 18.38 12.63 1.08
C TYR A 28 19.15 12.74 -0.24
N SER A 29 18.48 12.87 -1.39
CA SER A 29 19.21 13.02 -2.66
C SER A 29 19.98 14.35 -2.71
N GLU A 30 21.23 14.27 -3.16
CA GLU A 30 22.08 15.44 -3.41
C GLU A 30 21.75 16.11 -4.76
N ASP A 31 21.16 15.35 -5.70
CA ASP A 31 20.72 15.84 -7.00
C ASP A 31 19.37 16.59 -6.87
N ALA A 32 19.38 17.87 -7.23
CA ALA A 32 18.22 18.75 -7.11
C ALA A 32 17.04 18.32 -8.01
N GLU A 33 17.30 17.84 -9.23
CA GLU A 33 16.26 17.43 -10.17
C GLU A 33 15.59 16.12 -9.69
N VAL A 34 16.40 15.18 -9.21
CA VAL A 34 15.93 13.90 -8.66
C VAL A 34 15.07 14.15 -7.42
N ARG A 35 15.52 15.01 -6.51
CA ARG A 35 14.75 15.40 -5.31
C ARG A 35 13.42 16.05 -5.68
N GLN A 36 13.40 17.02 -6.59
CA GLN A 36 12.17 17.69 -7.01
C GLN A 36 11.15 16.70 -7.60
N ARG A 37 11.62 15.76 -8.42
CA ARG A 37 10.77 14.72 -9.00
C ARG A 37 10.21 13.79 -7.92
N ALA A 38 11.04 13.39 -6.97
CA ALA A 38 10.63 12.54 -5.85
C ALA A 38 9.59 13.24 -4.96
N ASP A 39 9.79 14.53 -4.64
CA ASP A 39 8.82 15.35 -3.91
C ASP A 39 7.46 15.39 -4.59
N ALA A 40 7.43 15.60 -5.92
CA ALA A 40 6.19 15.60 -6.69
C ALA A 40 5.48 14.24 -6.66
N LEU A 41 6.24 13.14 -6.76
CA LEU A 41 5.70 11.79 -6.66
C LEU A 41 5.15 11.51 -5.25
N VAL A 42 5.86 11.88 -4.20
CA VAL A 42 5.40 11.71 -2.81
C VAL A 42 4.10 12.47 -2.59
N ALA A 43 4.03 13.74 -3.00
CA ALA A 43 2.84 14.57 -2.85
C ALA A 43 1.59 13.93 -3.48
N LEU A 44 1.77 13.27 -4.63
CA LEU A 44 0.70 12.55 -5.32
C LEU A 44 0.40 11.18 -4.67
N LEU A 45 1.43 10.39 -4.40
CA LEU A 45 1.27 8.96 -4.10
C LEU A 45 0.98 8.67 -2.63
N THR A 46 1.42 9.52 -1.69
CA THR A 46 1.10 9.33 -0.26
C THR A 46 -0.40 9.26 0.02
N PRO A 47 -1.26 10.18 -0.46
CA PRO A 47 -2.70 10.07 -0.23
C PRO A 47 -3.33 8.87 -0.95
N VAL A 48 -2.82 8.49 -2.13
CA VAL A 48 -3.25 7.29 -2.85
C VAL A 48 -2.90 6.03 -2.06
N ALA A 49 -1.67 5.93 -1.58
CA ALA A 49 -1.20 4.83 -0.75
C ALA A 49 -2.02 4.72 0.53
N LYS A 50 -2.31 5.83 1.21
CA LYS A 50 -3.23 5.80 2.35
C LYS A 50 -4.58 5.23 1.93
N ALA A 51 -5.30 5.92 1.04
CA ALA A 51 -6.69 5.60 0.74
C ALA A 51 -6.85 4.17 0.22
N PHE A 52 -6.06 3.81 -0.80
CA PHE A 52 -6.15 2.51 -1.43
C PHE A 52 -5.77 1.37 -0.47
N LEU A 53 -4.67 1.50 0.27
CA LEU A 53 -4.23 0.41 1.15
C LEU A 53 -5.14 0.25 2.36
N THR A 54 -5.75 1.32 2.89
CA THR A 54 -6.72 1.18 3.99
C THR A 54 -8.00 0.50 3.53
N ASP A 55 -8.52 0.86 2.35
CA ASP A 55 -9.78 0.32 1.85
C ASP A 55 -9.60 -1.15 1.44
N MET A 56 -8.56 -1.45 0.66
CA MET A 56 -8.24 -2.82 0.26
C MET A 56 -7.77 -3.69 1.43
N GLY A 57 -7.17 -3.08 2.46
CA GLY A 57 -6.83 -3.77 3.70
C GLY A 57 -8.08 -4.29 4.41
N LEU A 58 -9.11 -3.46 4.57
CA LEU A 58 -10.39 -3.87 5.13
C LEU A 58 -11.04 -4.98 4.29
N ASP A 59 -11.17 -4.78 2.98
CA ASP A 59 -11.77 -5.78 2.08
C ASP A 59 -11.02 -7.12 2.14
N THR A 60 -9.70 -7.10 2.25
CA THR A 60 -8.87 -8.29 2.39
C THR A 60 -9.14 -9.02 3.70
N THR A 61 -9.35 -8.31 4.80
CA THR A 61 -9.73 -8.92 6.09
C THR A 61 -11.13 -9.54 6.05
N VAL A 62 -12.09 -8.87 5.40
CA VAL A 62 -13.44 -9.40 5.16
C VAL A 62 -13.38 -10.67 4.31
N HIS A 63 -12.55 -10.67 3.26
CA HIS A 63 -12.31 -11.87 2.48
C HIS A 63 -11.69 -12.99 3.33
N GLY A 64 -10.75 -12.66 4.21
CA GLY A 64 -10.16 -13.60 5.16
C GLY A 64 -11.22 -14.25 6.05
N GLN A 65 -12.13 -13.47 6.62
CA GLN A 65 -13.24 -13.97 7.43
C GLN A 65 -14.09 -14.99 6.66
N GLN A 66 -14.44 -14.67 5.41
CA GLN A 66 -15.29 -15.52 4.58
C GLN A 66 -14.64 -16.86 4.23
N VAL A 67 -13.30 -16.93 4.14
CA VAL A 67 -12.58 -18.19 3.91
C VAL A 67 -12.84 -19.19 5.05
N PHE A 68 -13.04 -18.72 6.28
CA PHE A 68 -13.39 -19.56 7.43
C PHE A 68 -14.90 -19.89 7.51
N GLY A 69 -15.73 -19.35 6.61
CA GLY A 69 -17.18 -19.52 6.65
C GLY A 69 -17.78 -19.06 7.99
N GLY A 70 -18.73 -19.82 8.53
CA GLY A 70 -19.37 -19.49 9.82
C GLY A 70 -18.40 -19.40 11.00
N HIS A 71 -17.27 -20.12 10.97
CA HIS A 71 -16.24 -20.03 12.01
C HIS A 71 -15.53 -18.67 12.00
N GLY A 72 -15.52 -17.96 10.87
CA GLY A 72 -14.94 -16.62 10.79
C GLY A 72 -15.69 -15.57 11.64
N TYR A 73 -16.91 -15.86 12.09
CA TYR A 73 -17.70 -14.96 12.94
C TYR A 73 -17.66 -15.32 14.43
N ILE A 74 -16.92 -16.37 14.80
CA ILE A 74 -16.73 -16.79 16.19
C ILE A 74 -15.56 -15.99 16.79
N ARG A 75 -15.77 -15.43 17.98
CA ARG A 75 -14.79 -14.58 18.68
C ARG A 75 -13.86 -15.39 19.58
#